data_AF-A0A532DDN3-F1
#
_entry.id   AF-A0A532DDN3-F1
#
_cell.length_a   1.000
_cell.length_b   1.000
_cell.length_c   1.000
_cell.angle_alpha   90.00
_cell.angle_beta   90.00
_cell.angle_gamma   90.00
#
_symmetry.space_group_name_H-M   'P 1'
#
loop_
_entity.id
_entity.type
_entity.pdbx_description
1 polymer ?
#
loop_
_entity_poly.entity_id
_entity_poly.type
_entity_poly.pdbx_seq_one_letter_code
_entity_poly.pdbx_strand_id
1 'polypeptide(L)'
;MQPLTNQESSSRFLCVGLITGNHVIRMGLHLILGTDPLISKIVDIPVGAHARDIVVREKPQVIIVDLDLSEADPSAVIRELRVSFAASRILVLSGLNDSKPTVDALSAGAEGVVLNVQPPAVLIAAIESLSGFASRPAGDRFVQSADCQIRDISSAGSKDLVSPESIDSLTTREREIIVLISKGLRNKGIADRLYVSDTTVRHHLTSIYSKLQVSSRQQLLIVAHKQGLDERAAG
;
A
#
# COMPACT_ATOMS: atom_id res chain seq x y z
N MET A 1 -8.64 -25.04 -46.17
CA MET A 1 -7.90 -25.26 -44.92
C MET A 1 -7.12 -23.98 -44.62
N GLN A 2 -7.58 -23.17 -43.67
CA GLN A 2 -6.89 -21.95 -43.25
C GLN A 2 -5.71 -22.34 -42.32
N PRO A 3 -4.55 -21.67 -42.40
CA PRO A 3 -3.49 -21.89 -41.44
C PRO A 3 -3.88 -21.22 -40.12
N LEU A 4 -3.69 -21.97 -39.03
CA LEU A 4 -3.81 -21.47 -37.66
C LEU A 4 -2.76 -20.39 -37.46
N THR A 5 -3.22 -19.15 -37.29
CA THR A 5 -2.41 -18.01 -36.90
C THR A 5 -1.77 -18.34 -35.55
N ASN A 6 -0.46 -18.55 -35.57
CA ASN A 6 0.39 -18.67 -34.40
C ASN A 6 0.26 -17.36 -33.62
N GLN A 7 -0.63 -17.32 -32.62
CA GLN A 7 -0.67 -16.21 -31.68
C GLN A 7 0.62 -16.30 -30.86
N GLU A 8 1.55 -15.40 -31.16
CA GLU A 8 2.72 -15.11 -30.35
C GLU A 8 2.26 -14.79 -28.91
N SER A 9 2.18 -15.82 -28.07
CA SER A 9 2.16 -15.66 -26.63
C SER A 9 3.57 -15.23 -26.23
N SER A 10 3.87 -13.94 -26.43
CA SER A 10 4.99 -13.31 -25.75
C SER A 10 4.69 -13.41 -24.25
N SER A 11 5.29 -14.40 -23.59
CA SER A 11 5.33 -14.47 -22.12
C SER A 11 5.98 -13.18 -21.63
N ARG A 12 5.15 -12.19 -21.31
CA ARG A 12 5.60 -10.87 -20.92
C ARG A 12 5.94 -10.93 -19.43
N PHE A 13 7.15 -11.39 -19.14
CA PHE A 13 7.65 -11.42 -17.80
C PHE A 13 7.99 -10.00 -17.29
N LEU A 14 7.82 -9.81 -15.98
CA LEU A 14 8.15 -8.59 -15.27
C LEU A 14 9.60 -8.61 -14.78
N CYS A 15 10.23 -7.46 -14.91
CA CYS A 15 11.45 -7.06 -14.23
C CYS A 15 11.07 -6.00 -13.19
N VAL A 16 11.32 -6.30 -11.92
CA VAL A 16 11.03 -5.41 -10.80
C VAL A 16 12.34 -4.85 -10.25
N GLY A 17 12.43 -3.53 -10.13
CA GLY A 17 13.55 -2.83 -9.50
C GLY A 17 13.26 -2.58 -8.02
N LEU A 18 14.25 -2.73 -7.14
CA LEU A 18 14.15 -2.49 -5.71
C LEU A 18 15.10 -1.38 -5.27
N ILE A 19 14.57 -0.34 -4.64
CA ILE A 19 15.35 0.70 -3.96
C ILE A 19 14.96 0.65 -2.48
N THR A 20 15.85 0.12 -1.65
CA THR A 20 15.68 0.07 -0.19
C THR A 20 17.03 0.16 0.50
N GLY A 21 17.11 0.91 1.59
CA GLY A 21 18.28 0.94 2.48
C GLY A 21 18.30 -0.23 3.47
N ASN A 22 17.19 -0.94 3.63
CA ASN A 22 17.01 -1.96 4.66
C ASN A 22 17.25 -3.37 4.12
N HIS A 23 18.31 -4.03 4.61
CA HIS A 23 18.70 -5.37 4.19
C HIS A 23 17.62 -6.44 4.43
N VAL A 24 16.89 -6.35 5.55
CA VAL A 24 15.84 -7.32 5.90
C VAL A 24 14.65 -7.17 4.96
N ILE A 25 14.25 -5.92 4.68
CA ILE A 25 13.18 -5.63 3.71
C ILE A 25 13.58 -6.12 2.32
N ARG A 26 14.81 -5.82 1.87
CA ARG A 26 15.33 -6.29 0.58
C ARG A 26 15.23 -7.81 0.45
N MET A 27 15.73 -8.55 1.43
CA MET A 27 15.69 -10.02 1.42
C MET A 27 14.26 -10.55 1.42
N GLY A 28 13.37 -9.95 2.22
CA GLY A 28 11.95 -10.30 2.23
C GLY A 28 11.26 -10.07 0.89
N LEU A 29 11.54 -8.94 0.23
CA LEU A 29 11.02 -8.64 -1.10
C LEU A 29 11.53 -9.64 -2.14
N HIS A 30 12.81 -10.01 -2.12
CA HIS A 30 13.34 -11.05 -3.02
C HIS A 30 12.63 -12.39 -2.83
N LEU A 31 12.39 -12.81 -1.58
CA LEU A 31 11.68 -14.05 -1.28
C LEU A 31 10.22 -13.99 -1.75
N ILE A 32 9.51 -12.90 -1.47
CA ILE A 32 8.11 -12.74 -1.87
C ILE A 32 7.98 -12.70 -3.39
N LEU A 33 8.71 -11.79 -4.03
CA LEU A 33 8.59 -11.57 -5.48
C LEU A 33 9.10 -12.77 -6.28
N GLY A 34 10.10 -13.50 -5.76
CA GLY A 34 10.63 -14.71 -6.40
C GLY A 34 9.67 -15.90 -6.40
N THR A 35 8.57 -15.84 -5.63
CA THR A 35 7.52 -16.88 -5.69
C THR A 35 6.52 -16.66 -6.83
N ASP A 36 6.50 -15.46 -7.42
CA ASP A 36 5.54 -15.13 -8.47
C ASP A 36 6.09 -15.46 -9.87
N PRO A 37 5.40 -16.33 -10.65
CA PRO A 37 5.87 -16.75 -11.96
C PRO A 37 5.85 -15.64 -13.02
N LEU A 38 5.13 -14.53 -12.81
CA LEU A 38 5.15 -13.37 -13.70
C LEU A 38 6.42 -12.55 -13.51
N ILE A 39 7.08 -12.61 -12.35
CA ILE A 39 8.29 -11.85 -12.05
C ILE A 39 9.52 -12.69 -12.42
N SER A 40 10.06 -12.45 -13.62
CA SER A 40 11.27 -13.14 -14.10
C SER A 40 12.57 -12.61 -13.51
N LYS A 41 12.58 -11.34 -13.08
CA LYS A 41 13.81 -10.66 -12.68
C LYS A 41 13.55 -9.66 -11.58
N ILE A 42 14.38 -9.70 -10.55
CA ILE A 42 14.41 -8.71 -9.47
C ILE A 42 15.80 -8.07 -9.49
N VAL A 43 15.84 -6.75 -9.48
CA VAL A 43 17.07 -5.97 -9.61
C VAL A 43 17.21 -5.02 -8.43
N ASP A 44 18.28 -5.16 -7.68
CA ASP A 44 18.61 -4.18 -6.64
C ASP A 44 19.23 -2.93 -7.28
N ILE A 45 18.65 -1.78 -6.97
CA ILE A 45 19.06 -0.47 -7.47
C ILE A 45 19.57 0.33 -6.27
N PRO A 46 20.86 0.71 -6.24
CA PRO A 46 21.40 1.56 -5.19
C PRO A 46 20.87 2.98 -5.34
N VAL A 47 20.93 3.76 -4.27
CA VAL A 47 20.65 5.20 -4.33
C VAL A 47 21.89 5.93 -4.86
N GLY A 48 21.70 6.92 -5.75
CA GLY A 48 22.77 7.77 -6.27
C GLY A 48 23.24 7.43 -7.69
N ALA A 49 24.49 7.79 -8.02
CA ALA A 49 24.98 7.87 -9.40
C ALA A 49 24.83 6.57 -10.23
N HIS A 50 24.90 5.40 -9.57
CA HIS A 50 24.78 4.10 -10.24
C HIS A 50 23.33 3.65 -10.49
N ALA A 51 22.33 4.29 -9.86
CA ALA A 51 20.92 3.96 -10.05
C ALA A 51 20.53 4.02 -11.53
N ARG A 52 21.01 5.07 -12.21
CA ARG A 52 20.71 5.32 -13.62
C ARG A 52 21.22 4.23 -14.54
N ASP A 53 22.47 3.81 -14.38
CA ASP A 53 23.08 2.80 -15.25
C ASP A 53 22.34 1.46 -15.14
N ILE A 54 21.88 1.11 -13.93
CA ILE A 54 21.08 -0.10 -13.70
C ILE A 54 19.70 0.03 -14.32
N VAL A 55 18.98 1.13 -14.10
CA VAL A 55 17.62 1.30 -14.64
C VAL A 55 17.64 1.36 -16.17
N VAL A 56 18.63 2.00 -16.79
CA VAL A 56 18.78 2.04 -18.26
C VAL A 56 19.04 0.64 -18.85
N ARG A 57 19.90 -0.13 -18.19
CA ARG A 57 20.29 -1.47 -18.66
C ARG A 57 19.17 -2.48 -18.47
N GLU A 58 18.57 -2.49 -17.28
CA GLU A 58 17.62 -3.53 -16.86
C GLU A 58 16.18 -3.20 -17.21
N LYS A 59 15.86 -1.91 -17.42
CA LYS A 59 14.53 -1.40 -17.82
C LYS A 59 13.38 -2.01 -16.99
N PRO A 60 13.43 -1.91 -15.65
CA PRO A 60 12.37 -2.44 -14.79
C PRO A 60 11.03 -1.78 -15.13
N GLN A 61 9.98 -2.59 -15.25
CA GLN A 61 8.62 -2.09 -15.52
C GLN A 61 8.01 -1.47 -14.26
N VAL A 62 8.34 -2.02 -13.09
CA VAL A 62 7.93 -1.48 -11.79
C VAL A 62 9.17 -1.31 -10.93
N ILE A 63 9.34 -0.13 -10.32
CA ILE A 63 10.36 0.16 -9.33
C ILE A 63 9.67 0.33 -7.99
N ILE A 64 10.05 -0.50 -7.02
CA ILE A 64 9.61 -0.40 -5.64
C ILE A 64 10.60 0.48 -4.88
N VAL A 65 10.11 1.57 -4.31
CA VAL A 65 10.88 2.51 -3.48
C VAL A 65 10.41 2.39 -2.04
N ASP A 66 11.30 1.92 -1.17
CA ASP A 66 11.12 1.98 0.27
C ASP A 66 11.24 3.43 0.75
N LEU A 67 10.35 3.89 1.60
CA LEU A 67 10.43 5.25 2.19
C LEU A 67 11.46 5.34 3.30
N ASP A 68 11.89 4.21 3.88
CA ASP A 68 12.92 4.19 4.91
C ASP A 68 14.32 4.17 4.30
N LEU A 69 14.69 5.27 3.63
CA LEU A 69 16.03 5.50 3.07
C LEU A 69 16.85 6.35 4.04
N SER A 70 17.89 5.75 4.64
CA SER A 70 18.77 6.45 5.59
C SER A 70 19.67 7.51 4.94
N GLU A 71 19.95 7.39 3.64
CA GLU A 71 20.96 8.19 2.93
C GLU A 71 20.37 9.17 1.91
N ALA A 72 19.05 9.20 1.73
CA ALA A 72 18.40 10.08 0.76
C ALA A 72 16.94 10.40 1.08
N ASP A 73 16.46 11.55 0.59
CA ASP A 73 15.04 11.88 0.57
C ASP A 73 14.31 11.02 -0.48
N PRO A 74 13.36 10.15 -0.09
CA PRO A 74 12.60 9.33 -1.02
C PRO A 74 11.87 10.16 -2.09
N SER A 75 11.37 11.34 -1.74
CA SER A 75 10.64 12.21 -2.68
C SER A 75 11.57 12.82 -3.73
N ALA A 76 12.83 13.08 -3.39
CA ALA A 76 13.85 13.50 -4.34
C ALA A 76 14.21 12.35 -5.30
N VAL A 77 14.40 11.13 -4.76
CA VAL A 77 14.68 9.92 -5.57
C VAL A 77 13.54 9.66 -6.56
N ILE A 78 12.28 9.72 -6.12
CA ILE A 78 11.13 9.49 -6.98
C ILE A 78 11.05 10.53 -8.10
N ARG A 79 11.31 11.81 -7.81
CA ARG A 79 11.35 12.88 -8.83
C ARG A 79 12.45 12.62 -9.87
N GLU A 80 13.63 12.23 -9.43
CA GLU A 80 14.74 11.91 -10.34
C GLU A 80 14.40 10.73 -11.26
N LEU A 81 13.82 9.66 -10.67
CA LEU A 81 13.37 8.50 -11.43
C LEU A 81 12.29 8.88 -12.44
N ARG A 82 11.37 9.77 -12.08
CA ARG A 82 10.33 10.23 -13.01
C ARG A 82 10.85 11.01 -14.19
N VAL A 83 11.81 11.90 -13.96
CA VAL A 83 12.45 12.69 -15.02
C VAL A 83 13.26 11.77 -15.95
N SER A 84 13.96 10.79 -15.38
CA SER A 84 14.90 9.95 -16.13
C SER A 84 14.26 8.72 -16.77
N PHE A 85 13.17 8.19 -16.20
CA PHE A 85 12.59 6.88 -16.53
C PHE A 85 11.06 6.91 -16.55
N ALA A 86 10.48 7.77 -17.40
CA ALA A 86 9.03 7.92 -17.51
C ALA A 86 8.26 6.63 -17.84
N ALA A 87 8.91 5.63 -18.42
CA ALA A 87 8.30 4.34 -18.76
C ALA A 87 8.15 3.39 -17.55
N SER A 88 8.97 3.55 -16.51
CA SER A 88 8.90 2.73 -15.30
C SER A 88 7.79 3.24 -14.39
N ARG A 89 6.99 2.31 -13.85
CA ARG A 89 5.99 2.61 -12.84
C ARG A 89 6.65 2.61 -11.46
N ILE A 90 6.23 3.53 -10.60
CA ILE A 90 6.84 3.68 -9.26
C ILE A 90 5.82 3.29 -8.21
N LEU A 91 6.12 2.23 -7.46
CA LEU A 91 5.37 1.74 -6.31
C LEU A 91 6.15 2.07 -5.04
N VAL A 92 5.48 2.61 -4.04
CA VAL A 92 6.13 2.97 -2.78
C VAL A 92 5.80 1.95 -1.70
N LEU A 93 6.81 1.47 -0.99
CA LEU A 93 6.66 0.66 0.22
C LEU A 93 6.77 1.59 1.43
N SER A 94 5.70 1.65 2.23
CA SER A 94 5.53 2.64 3.29
C SER A 94 5.35 1.97 4.65
N GLY A 95 5.96 2.52 5.68
CA GLY A 95 5.71 2.14 7.07
C GLY A 95 4.42 2.74 7.60
N LEU A 96 3.94 2.20 8.73
CA LEU A 96 2.68 2.64 9.34
C LEU A 96 2.65 4.10 9.81
N ASN A 97 3.82 4.68 10.08
CA ASN A 97 3.93 6.06 10.56
C ASN A 97 4.37 7.04 9.46
N ASP A 98 4.47 6.59 8.22
CA ASP A 98 5.05 7.36 7.11
C ASP A 98 3.96 8.14 6.35
N SER A 99 2.90 8.57 7.02
CA SER A 99 1.75 9.23 6.38
C SER A 99 2.16 10.48 5.59
N LYS A 100 3.01 11.33 6.17
CA LYS A 100 3.56 12.51 5.48
C LYS A 100 4.54 12.13 4.35
N PRO A 101 5.58 11.32 4.59
CA PRO A 101 6.46 10.81 3.51
C PRO A 101 5.70 10.14 2.35
N THR A 102 4.60 9.46 2.63
CA THR A 102 3.74 8.81 1.63
C THR A 102 3.05 9.83 0.73
N VAL A 103 2.48 10.89 1.31
CA VAL A 103 1.86 11.99 0.56
C VAL A 103 2.89 12.72 -0.29
N ASP A 104 4.08 12.96 0.28
CA ASP A 104 5.18 13.63 -0.42
C ASP A 104 5.66 12.76 -1.60
N ALA A 105 5.76 11.44 -1.42
CA ALA A 105 6.14 10.48 -2.45
C ALA A 105 5.11 10.38 -3.60
N LEU A 106 3.81 10.38 -3.28
CA LEU A 106 2.74 10.45 -4.28
C LEU A 106 2.80 11.77 -5.07
N SER A 107 3.01 12.89 -4.37
CA SER A 107 3.16 14.21 -4.99
C SER A 107 4.41 14.30 -5.87
N ALA A 108 5.46 13.56 -5.53
CA ALA A 108 6.68 13.40 -6.32
C ALA A 108 6.50 12.53 -7.57
N GLY A 109 5.35 11.82 -7.69
CA GLY A 109 4.99 11.03 -8.86
C GLY A 109 4.97 9.53 -8.62
N ALA A 110 4.95 9.03 -7.38
CA ALA A 110 4.60 7.62 -7.16
C ALA A 110 3.18 7.33 -7.65
N GLU A 111 2.97 6.12 -8.18
CA GLU A 111 1.69 5.70 -8.77
C GLU A 111 0.91 4.71 -7.88
N GLY A 112 1.54 4.20 -6.83
CA GLY A 112 0.88 3.33 -5.86
C GLY A 112 1.64 3.31 -4.53
N VAL A 113 0.94 2.82 -3.50
CA VAL A 113 1.49 2.65 -2.15
C VAL A 113 1.07 1.29 -1.60
N VAL A 114 2.01 0.59 -0.99
CA VAL A 114 1.77 -0.62 -0.21
C VAL A 114 2.42 -0.44 1.16
N LEU A 115 1.71 -0.80 2.22
CA LEU A 115 2.27 -0.76 3.56
C LEU A 115 3.15 -1.99 3.81
N ASN A 116 4.29 -1.82 4.45
CA ASN A 116 5.23 -2.90 4.77
C ASN A 116 4.68 -3.94 5.78
N VAL A 117 3.51 -3.69 6.36
CA VAL A 117 2.78 -4.62 7.23
C VAL A 117 1.66 -5.38 6.51
N GLN A 118 1.38 -5.04 5.24
CA GLN A 118 0.35 -5.72 4.47
C GLN A 118 0.82 -7.11 4.01
N PRO A 119 -0.11 -8.06 3.80
CA PRO A 119 0.24 -9.37 3.29
C PRO A 119 0.95 -9.29 1.92
N PRO A 120 1.88 -10.22 1.62
CA PRO A 120 2.60 -10.27 0.35
C PRO A 120 1.70 -10.22 -0.90
N ALA A 121 0.51 -10.83 -0.84
CA ALA A 121 -0.45 -10.83 -1.94
C ALA A 121 -0.89 -9.41 -2.37
N VAL A 122 -0.93 -8.45 -1.44
CA VAL A 122 -1.27 -7.05 -1.75
C VAL A 122 -0.17 -6.40 -2.58
N LEU A 123 1.10 -6.68 -2.25
CA LEU A 123 2.24 -6.18 -3.00
C LEU A 123 2.23 -6.71 -4.44
N ILE A 124 2.01 -8.01 -4.61
CA ILE A 124 1.93 -8.66 -5.92
C ILE A 124 0.79 -8.06 -6.76
N ALA A 125 -0.41 -7.95 -6.20
CA ALA A 125 -1.56 -7.36 -6.89
C ALA A 125 -1.30 -5.90 -7.32
N ALA A 126 -0.61 -5.12 -6.48
CA ALA A 126 -0.24 -3.74 -6.82
C ALA A 126 0.75 -3.69 -8.00
N ILE A 127 1.74 -4.60 -8.03
CA ILE A 127 2.71 -4.71 -9.12
C ILE A 127 2.02 -5.11 -10.43
N GLU A 128 1.15 -6.12 -10.42
CA GLU A 128 0.38 -6.56 -11.59
C GLU A 128 -0.51 -5.44 -12.14
N SER A 129 -1.20 -4.71 -11.26
CA SER A 129 -2.07 -3.59 -11.62
C SER A 129 -1.29 -2.46 -12.29
N LEU A 130 -0.17 -2.03 -11.70
CA LEU A 130 0.66 -0.96 -12.24
C LEU A 130 1.32 -1.33 -13.57
N SER A 131 1.76 -2.58 -13.69
CA SER A 131 2.44 -3.07 -14.89
C SER A 131 1.50 -3.29 -16.08
N GLY A 132 0.19 -3.15 -15.90
CA GLY A 132 -0.81 -3.34 -16.95
C GLY A 132 -1.07 -4.81 -17.29
N PHE A 133 -0.58 -5.74 -16.47
CA PHE A 133 -0.82 -7.19 -16.58
C PHE A 133 -2.09 -7.64 -15.87
N ALA A 134 -3.08 -6.76 -15.73
CA ALA A 134 -4.41 -7.11 -15.25
C ALA A 134 -5.06 -8.13 -16.23
N SER A 135 -4.75 -9.40 -16.04
CA SER A 135 -5.29 -10.54 -16.76
C SER A 135 -5.29 -11.75 -15.82
N ARG A 136 -6.14 -11.69 -14.80
CA ARG A 136 -6.78 -12.89 -14.28
C ARG A 136 -8.28 -12.78 -14.54
N PRO A 137 -8.90 -13.75 -15.22
CA PRO A 137 -10.35 -13.88 -15.20
C PRO A 137 -10.79 -14.07 -13.75
N ALA A 138 -11.82 -13.35 -13.35
CA ALA A 138 -12.53 -13.54 -12.08
C ALA A 138 -13.01 -15.00 -12.00
N GLY A 139 -12.24 -15.82 -11.29
CA GLY A 139 -12.50 -17.25 -11.13
C GLY A 139 -11.84 -17.72 -9.85
N ASP A 140 -12.67 -17.84 -8.82
CA ASP A 140 -12.40 -18.37 -7.48
C ASP A 140 -11.45 -17.59 -6.54
N ARG A 141 -12.13 -16.75 -5.75
CA ARG A 141 -12.06 -16.61 -4.29
C ARG A 141 -10.94 -15.76 -3.66
N PHE A 142 -11.45 -14.81 -2.86
CA PHE A 142 -10.83 -13.92 -1.87
C PHE A 142 -10.10 -12.68 -2.37
N VAL A 143 -10.82 -11.81 -3.09
CA VAL A 143 -10.70 -10.35 -2.90
C VAL A 143 -12.09 -9.72 -3.03
N GLN A 144 -12.87 -9.75 -1.95
CA GLN A 144 -13.80 -8.66 -1.68
C GLN A 144 -13.08 -7.75 -0.68
N SER A 145 -13.09 -6.45 -0.97
CA SER A 145 -12.53 -5.36 -0.15
C SER A 145 -11.02 -5.15 -0.26
N ALA A 146 -10.55 -4.87 -1.46
CA ALA A 146 -9.40 -3.99 -1.64
C ALA A 146 -9.79 -2.97 -2.73
N ASP A 147 -10.48 -1.91 -2.31
CA ASP A 147 -10.61 -0.71 -3.12
C ASP A 147 -9.19 -0.22 -3.43
N CYS A 148 -8.72 -0.59 -4.61
CA CYS A 148 -7.62 0.06 -5.27
C CYS A 148 -8.07 1.52 -5.47
N GLN A 149 -7.57 2.43 -4.63
CA GLN A 149 -7.72 3.87 -4.84
C GLN A 149 -6.93 4.26 -6.10
N ILE A 150 -7.54 4.00 -7.24
CA ILE A 150 -7.26 4.66 -8.50
C ILE A 150 -7.93 6.03 -8.38
N ARG A 151 -7.10 7.08 -8.30
CA ARG A 151 -7.40 8.49 -8.59
C ARG A 151 -8.86 8.96 -8.45
N ASP A 152 -9.09 9.81 -7.46
CA ASP A 152 -9.89 11.03 -7.63
C ASP A 152 -9.39 12.13 -6.67
N ILE A 153 -8.28 12.77 -7.06
CA ILE A 153 -7.81 14.02 -6.43
C ILE A 153 -8.34 15.17 -7.29
N SER A 154 -9.66 15.40 -7.24
CA SER A 154 -10.32 16.56 -7.87
C SER A 154 -11.57 16.98 -7.12
N SER A 155 -11.54 17.05 -5.78
CA SER A 155 -12.58 17.75 -5.01
C SER A 155 -12.08 18.15 -3.62
N ALA A 156 -11.22 19.16 -3.59
CA ALA A 156 -11.17 20.04 -2.42
C ALA A 156 -12.54 20.74 -2.31
N GLY A 157 -13.40 20.26 -1.42
CA GLY A 157 -14.67 20.91 -1.09
C GLY A 157 -15.80 19.95 -0.74
N SER A 158 -15.99 19.71 0.56
CA SER A 158 -17.29 19.42 1.21
C SER A 158 -18.27 18.49 0.49
N LYS A 159 -18.21 17.18 0.82
CA LYS A 159 -19.26 16.12 0.85
C LYS A 159 -18.50 14.78 1.06
N ASP A 160 -18.87 13.80 1.87
CA ASP A 160 -20.10 13.49 2.60
C ASP A 160 -19.75 12.65 3.84
N LEU A 161 -20.70 12.62 4.77
CA LEU A 161 -20.71 11.87 6.01
C LEU A 161 -20.38 10.39 5.77
N VAL A 162 -19.58 9.77 6.65
CA VAL A 162 -19.43 8.31 6.71
C VAL A 162 -20.83 7.68 6.63
N SER A 163 -21.04 6.83 5.63
CA SER A 163 -22.33 6.17 5.41
C SER A 163 -22.75 5.37 6.65
N PRO A 164 -24.03 5.35 7.03
CA PRO A 164 -24.53 4.51 8.12
C PRO A 164 -24.12 3.03 7.96
N GLU A 165 -24.09 2.55 6.72
CA GLU A 165 -23.65 1.18 6.36
C GLU A 165 -22.19 0.91 6.75
N SER A 166 -21.31 1.90 6.64
CA SER A 166 -19.90 1.80 7.04
C SER A 166 -19.77 1.64 8.56
N ILE A 167 -20.63 2.29 9.32
CA ILE A 167 -20.69 2.17 10.78
C ILE A 167 -21.20 0.79 11.18
N ASP A 168 -22.23 0.29 10.50
CA ASP A 168 -22.80 -1.03 10.77
C ASP A 168 -21.86 -2.18 10.36
N SER A 169 -20.94 -1.94 9.43
CA SER A 169 -19.88 -2.90 9.08
C SER A 169 -18.79 -3.08 10.14
N LEU A 170 -18.76 -2.23 11.18
CA LEU A 170 -17.80 -2.33 12.28
C LEU A 170 -18.17 -3.49 13.21
N THR A 171 -17.22 -4.41 13.37
CA THR A 171 -17.29 -5.50 14.35
C THR A 171 -17.27 -4.97 15.79
N THR A 172 -17.75 -5.77 16.73
CA THR A 172 -17.71 -5.45 18.17
C THR A 172 -16.31 -5.06 18.61
N ARG A 173 -15.29 -5.79 18.13
CA ARG A 173 -13.90 -5.54 18.49
C ARG A 173 -13.37 -4.21 17.97
N GLU A 174 -13.75 -3.84 16.75
CA GLU A 174 -13.38 -2.56 16.17
C GLU A 174 -14.03 -1.39 16.91
N ARG A 175 -15.30 -1.54 17.33
CA ARG A 175 -16.01 -0.55 18.15
C ARG A 175 -15.35 -0.35 19.51
N GLU A 176 -14.95 -1.43 20.19
CA GLU A 176 -14.19 -1.35 21.45
C GLU A 176 -12.89 -0.57 21.30
N ILE A 177 -12.15 -0.82 20.20
CA ILE A 177 -10.90 -0.12 19.92
C ILE A 177 -11.15 1.37 19.68
N ILE A 178 -12.19 1.74 18.93
CA ILE A 178 -12.56 3.15 18.72
C ILE A 178 -12.84 3.85 20.05
N VAL A 179 -13.59 3.23 20.96
CA VAL A 179 -13.87 3.79 22.30
C VAL A 179 -12.59 4.00 23.11
N LEU A 180 -11.66 3.04 23.08
CA LEU A 180 -10.38 3.17 23.80
C LEU A 180 -9.49 4.26 23.19
N ILE A 181 -9.57 4.46 21.88
CA ILE A 181 -8.88 5.57 21.18
C ILE A 181 -9.46 6.92 21.60
N SER A 182 -10.79 7.04 21.69
CA SER A 182 -11.48 8.25 22.17
C SER A 182 -11.12 8.58 23.62
N LYS A 183 -10.79 7.59 24.44
CA LYS A 183 -10.26 7.75 25.80
C LYS A 183 -8.77 8.13 25.85
N GLY A 184 -8.13 8.33 24.70
CA GLY A 184 -6.73 8.75 24.59
C GLY A 184 -5.70 7.63 24.71
N LEU A 185 -6.11 6.35 24.72
CA LEU A 185 -5.17 5.24 24.89
C LEU A 185 -4.32 5.05 23.63
N ARG A 186 -3.00 4.95 23.82
CA ARG A 186 -2.06 4.53 22.77
C ARG A 186 -2.20 3.03 22.51
N ASN A 187 -1.72 2.56 21.34
CA ASN A 187 -1.90 1.16 20.91
C ASN A 187 -1.45 0.13 21.96
N LYS A 188 -0.34 0.38 22.66
CA LYS A 188 0.11 -0.44 23.79
C LYS A 188 -0.92 -0.53 24.91
N GLY A 189 -1.48 0.59 25.35
CA GLY A 189 -2.52 0.61 26.38
C GLY A 189 -3.83 -0.04 25.94
N ILE A 190 -4.15 0.02 24.63
CA ILE A 190 -5.28 -0.72 24.05
C ILE A 190 -4.98 -2.22 24.10
N ALA A 191 -3.79 -2.63 23.65
CA ALA A 191 -3.33 -4.02 23.63
C ALA A 191 -3.39 -4.65 25.03
N ASP A 192 -2.88 -3.93 26.03
CA ASP A 192 -2.89 -4.35 27.44
C ASP A 192 -4.34 -4.54 27.95
N ARG A 193 -5.24 -3.62 27.61
CA ARG A 193 -6.64 -3.66 28.07
C ARG A 193 -7.48 -4.71 27.36
N LEU A 194 -7.10 -5.04 26.14
CA LEU A 194 -7.80 -5.97 25.27
C LEU A 194 -7.17 -7.37 25.27
N TYR A 195 -6.08 -7.59 26.02
CA TYR A 195 -5.30 -8.82 26.09
C TYR A 195 -4.87 -9.36 24.71
N VAL A 196 -4.44 -8.45 23.84
CA VAL A 196 -3.93 -8.76 22.50
C VAL A 196 -2.56 -8.15 22.30
N SER A 197 -1.88 -8.51 21.21
CA SER A 197 -0.62 -7.85 20.85
C SER A 197 -0.87 -6.45 20.31
N ASP A 198 0.11 -5.56 20.48
CA ASP A 198 0.14 -4.23 19.88
C ASP A 198 0.02 -4.28 18.34
N THR A 199 0.52 -5.37 17.72
CA THR A 199 0.36 -5.65 16.29
C THR A 199 -1.07 -6.00 15.91
N THR A 200 -1.78 -6.76 16.75
CA THR A 200 -3.20 -7.08 16.57
C THR A 200 -4.06 -5.80 16.61
N VAL A 201 -3.77 -4.87 17.53
CA VAL A 201 -4.45 -3.57 17.59
C VAL A 201 -4.22 -2.76 16.32
N ARG A 202 -2.99 -2.75 15.78
CA ARG A 202 -2.69 -2.10 14.51
C ARG A 202 -3.47 -2.68 13.34
N HIS A 203 -3.59 -4.00 13.25
CA HIS A 203 -4.39 -4.65 12.20
C HIS A 203 -5.85 -4.23 12.26
N HIS A 204 -6.46 -4.21 13.45
CA HIS A 204 -7.81 -3.70 13.61
C HIS A 204 -7.93 -2.23 13.21
N LEU A 205 -6.91 -1.40 13.51
CA LEU A 205 -6.91 0.00 13.10
C LEU A 205 -6.88 0.19 11.58
N THR A 206 -6.11 -0.61 10.86
CA THR A 206 -6.11 -0.61 9.40
C THR A 206 -7.50 -0.93 8.85
N SER A 207 -8.17 -1.94 9.41
CA SER A 207 -9.55 -2.28 9.02
C SER A 207 -10.54 -1.17 9.35
N ILE A 208 -10.43 -0.54 10.52
CA ILE A 208 -11.28 0.60 10.93
C ILE A 208 -11.10 1.78 9.96
N TYR A 209 -9.85 2.12 9.64
CA TYR A 209 -9.53 3.23 8.74
C TYR A 209 -10.11 3.02 7.35
N SER A 210 -9.98 1.80 6.82
CA SER A 210 -10.58 1.43 5.54
C SER A 210 -12.11 1.49 5.59
N LYS A 211 -12.75 0.90 6.61
CA LYS A 211 -14.22 0.88 6.73
C LYS A 211 -14.83 2.27 6.88
N LEU A 212 -14.19 3.15 7.65
CA LEU A 212 -14.68 4.51 7.91
C LEU A 212 -14.14 5.53 6.90
N GLN A 213 -13.35 5.10 5.92
CA GLN A 213 -12.71 5.96 4.91
C GLN A 213 -11.94 7.13 5.54
N VAL A 214 -11.25 6.86 6.65
CA VAL A 214 -10.41 7.83 7.36
C VAL A 214 -8.94 7.49 7.18
N SER A 215 -8.12 8.51 7.00
CA SER A 215 -6.69 8.36 6.73
C SER A 215 -5.80 8.50 7.97
N SER A 216 -6.37 8.93 9.10
CA SER A 216 -5.58 9.17 10.31
C SER A 216 -6.36 8.94 11.60
N ARG A 217 -5.61 8.71 12.69
CA ARG A 217 -6.15 8.64 14.04
C ARG A 217 -6.92 9.90 14.44
N GLN A 218 -6.46 11.07 13.99
CA GLN A 218 -7.16 12.34 14.26
C GLN A 218 -8.49 12.42 13.51
N GLN A 219 -8.52 12.01 12.23
CA GLN A 219 -9.76 11.91 11.48
C GLN A 219 -10.72 10.88 12.08
N LEU A 220 -10.21 9.74 12.55
CA LEU A 220 -11.00 8.75 13.27
C LEU A 220 -11.66 9.34 14.52
N LEU A 221 -10.93 10.13 15.32
CA LEU A 221 -11.49 10.79 16.51
C LEU A 221 -12.60 11.78 16.15
N ILE A 222 -12.41 12.57 15.09
CA ILE A 222 -13.41 13.53 14.62
C ILE A 222 -14.68 12.78 14.15
N VAL A 223 -14.51 11.70 13.39
CA VAL A 223 -15.61 10.85 12.91
C VAL A 223 -16.31 10.16 14.07
N ALA A 224 -15.57 9.58 15.02
CA ALA A 224 -16.12 8.89 16.17
C ALA A 224 -17.00 9.82 17.01
N HIS A 225 -16.54 11.04 17.28
CA HIS A 225 -17.29 12.05 18.01
C HIS A 225 -18.53 12.54 17.24
N LYS A 226 -18.42 12.76 15.93
CA LYS A 226 -19.56 13.17 15.10
C LYS A 226 -20.65 12.10 14.98
N GLN A 227 -20.25 10.83 15.05
CA GLN A 227 -21.14 9.67 14.86
C GLN A 227 -21.54 8.98 16.18
N GLY A 228 -21.12 9.51 17.34
CA GLY A 228 -21.42 8.95 18.67
C GLY A 228 -20.84 7.54 18.90
N LEU A 229 -19.70 7.23 18.28
CA LEU A 229 -19.01 5.94 18.39
C LEU A 229 -18.09 5.87 19.62
N ASP A 230 -17.86 7.00 20.26
CA ASP A 230 -17.02 7.16 21.44
C ASP A 230 -17.69 6.73 22.76
N GLU A 231 -19.02 6.55 22.79
CA GLU A 231 -19.78 6.23 24.02
C GLU A 231 -20.50 4.87 24.03
N ARG A 232 -20.53 4.09 22.94
CA ARG A 232 -21.42 2.91 22.81
C ARG A 232 -20.88 1.53 23.24
N ALA A 233 -19.91 1.47 24.15
CA ALA A 233 -19.43 0.18 24.70
C ALA A 233 -19.93 -0.08 26.15
N ALA A 234 -21.17 0.29 26.44
CA ALA A 234 -21.88 -0.10 27.67
C ALA A 234 -23.35 -0.36 27.32
N GLY A 235 -23.61 -1.58 26.84
CA GLY A 235 -24.94 -2.12 26.55
C GLY A 235 -24.82 -3.61 26.33
#